data_AF-A0A9P5DXS9-F1
#
_entry.id   AF-A0A9P5DXS9-F1
#
_cell.length_a   1.000
_cell.length_b   1.000
_cell.length_c   1.000
_cell.angle_alpha   90.00
_cell.angle_beta   90.00
_cell.angle_gamma   90.00
#
_symmetry.space_group_name_H-M   'P 1'
#
loop_
_entity.id
_entity.type
_entity.pdbx_description
1 polymer ?
#
loop_
_entity_poly.entity_id
_entity_poly.type
_entity_poly.pdbx_seq_one_letter_code
_entity_poly.pdbx_strand_id
1 'polypeptide(L)'
;MPSDPNLKAARAVVLSRQRLQKGLSRDASNGLKKPLTLRDAECQYPGSKKSSIARIVKRLEEANTLDFEQVPEPNKGRPRLLSDDEEEAIVSFIIWMQKSGLPASKHEIEDAANTICSRRDPDAVPVGRMWYRRFCDDHPELDISILKAKEATRFEYEEAGVEETKQWFKRLTEVITRYGIGASEYWNANQAGIRVGILRERV
;
A
#
# COMPACT_ATOMS: atom_id res chain seq x y z
N MET A 1 -18.37 9.72 6.35
CA MET A 1 -18.68 8.73 7.40
C MET A 1 -20.18 8.63 7.60
N PRO A 2 -20.76 7.44 7.81
CA PRO A 2 -22.16 7.31 8.16
C PRO A 2 -22.45 8.04 9.47
N SER A 3 -23.62 8.67 9.58
CA SER A 3 -23.99 9.39 10.80
C SER A 3 -24.20 8.43 11.98
N ASP A 4 -23.86 8.86 13.18
CA ASP A 4 -24.08 8.11 14.44
C ASP A 4 -25.50 7.51 14.58
N PRO A 5 -26.61 8.23 14.28
CA PRO A 5 -27.95 7.64 14.32
C PRO A 5 -28.14 6.49 13.32
N ASN A 6 -27.51 6.53 12.14
CA ASN A 6 -27.57 5.44 11.16
C ASN A 6 -26.83 4.19 11.65
N LEU A 7 -25.68 4.37 12.31
CA LEU A 7 -24.89 3.27 12.87
C LEU A 7 -25.65 2.57 14.02
N LYS A 8 -26.23 3.34 14.94
CA LYS A 8 -27.04 2.83 16.05
C LYS A 8 -28.27 2.05 15.55
N ALA A 9 -28.99 2.61 14.57
CA ALA A 9 -30.15 1.95 13.97
C ALA A 9 -29.77 0.63 13.27
N ALA A 10 -28.68 0.62 12.49
CA ALA A 10 -28.22 -0.58 11.80
C ALA A 10 -27.78 -1.68 12.77
N ARG A 11 -27.04 -1.34 13.83
CA ARG A 11 -26.65 -2.29 14.89
C ARG A 11 -27.86 -2.93 15.56
N ALA A 12 -28.90 -2.14 15.86
CA ALA A 12 -30.14 -2.65 16.45
C ALA A 12 -30.86 -3.66 15.53
N VAL A 13 -30.88 -3.39 14.23
CA VAL A 13 -31.45 -4.32 13.23
C VAL A 13 -30.67 -5.64 13.20
N VAL A 14 -29.35 -5.60 13.09
CA VAL A 14 -28.50 -6.82 13.06
C VAL A 14 -28.64 -7.62 14.36
N LEU A 15 -28.61 -6.96 15.51
CA LEU A 15 -28.84 -7.60 16.82
C LEU A 15 -30.20 -8.30 16.90
N SER A 16 -31.26 -7.67 16.38
CA SER A 16 -32.60 -8.29 16.37
C SER A 16 -32.65 -9.56 15.52
N ARG A 17 -31.96 -9.56 14.37
CA ARG A 17 -31.86 -10.72 13.47
C ARG A 17 -31.04 -11.85 14.11
N GLN A 18 -29.91 -11.52 14.72
CA GLN A 18 -29.06 -12.49 15.44
C GLN A 18 -29.80 -13.10 16.64
N ARG A 19 -30.57 -12.31 17.40
CA ARG A 19 -31.38 -12.82 18.53
C ARG A 19 -32.46 -13.80 18.06
N LEU A 20 -33.10 -13.52 16.93
CA LEU A 20 -34.08 -14.44 16.32
C LEU A 20 -33.41 -15.75 15.89
N GLN A 21 -32.27 -15.69 15.21
CA GLN A 21 -31.50 -16.88 14.83
C GLN A 21 -31.09 -17.73 16.03
N LYS A 22 -30.73 -17.09 17.16
CA LYS A 22 -30.37 -17.77 18.42
C LYS A 22 -31.58 -18.24 19.24
N GLY A 23 -32.82 -18.06 18.77
CA GLY A 23 -34.04 -18.45 19.49
C GLY A 23 -34.36 -17.60 20.72
N LEU A 24 -33.65 -16.47 20.90
CA LEU A 24 -33.77 -15.55 22.04
C LEU A 24 -34.83 -14.45 21.81
N SER A 25 -35.69 -14.62 20.81
CA SER A 25 -36.71 -13.66 20.39
C SER A 25 -38.09 -14.11 20.88
N ARG A 26 -38.33 -14.03 22.20
CA ARG A 26 -39.62 -14.34 22.83
C ARG A 26 -40.23 -13.08 23.43
N ASP A 27 -41.51 -12.87 23.19
CA ASP A 27 -42.28 -11.81 23.85
C ASP A 27 -42.89 -12.30 25.18
N ALA A 28 -43.41 -11.39 26.01
CA ALA A 28 -43.99 -11.70 27.33
C ALA A 28 -45.15 -12.72 27.28
N SER A 29 -45.74 -12.92 26.10
CA SER A 29 -46.76 -13.93 25.80
C SER A 29 -46.21 -15.25 25.26
N ASN A 30 -44.89 -15.49 25.35
CA ASN A 30 -44.17 -16.62 24.77
C ASN A 30 -44.24 -16.74 23.22
N GLY A 31 -44.75 -15.71 22.54
CA GLY A 31 -44.77 -15.65 21.07
C GLY A 31 -43.40 -15.33 20.45
N LEU A 32 -43.16 -15.80 19.22
CA LEU A 32 -41.99 -15.44 18.42
C LEU A 32 -42.04 -13.96 18.04
N LYS A 33 -41.08 -13.17 18.56
CA LYS A 33 -40.97 -11.76 18.20
C LYS A 33 -40.31 -11.62 16.84
N LYS A 34 -40.94 -10.89 15.92
CA LYS A 34 -40.40 -10.57 14.58
C LYS A 34 -39.15 -9.68 14.71
N PRO A 35 -38.16 -9.83 13.81
CA PRO A 35 -36.96 -9.00 13.83
C PRO A 35 -37.30 -7.56 13.47
N LEU A 36 -36.51 -6.60 13.98
CA LEU A 36 -36.71 -5.18 13.74
C LEU A 36 -36.60 -4.88 12.25
N THR A 37 -37.65 -4.30 11.67
CA THR A 37 -37.63 -3.95 10.25
C THR A 37 -36.86 -2.66 10.01
N LEU A 38 -36.40 -2.45 8.78
CA LEU A 38 -35.69 -1.22 8.40
C LEU A 38 -36.57 0.04 8.56
N ARG A 39 -37.89 -0.09 8.38
CA ARG A 39 -38.83 1.03 8.58
C ARG A 39 -39.01 1.33 10.07
N ASP A 40 -39.12 0.30 10.90
CA ASP A 40 -39.25 0.48 12.35
C ASP A 40 -37.97 1.07 12.94
N ALA A 41 -36.80 0.66 12.42
CA ALA A 41 -35.52 1.23 12.82
C ALA A 41 -35.41 2.71 12.44
N GLU A 42 -35.90 3.13 11.26
CA GLU A 42 -35.94 4.55 10.89
C GLU A 42 -36.84 5.36 11.83
N CYS A 43 -37.99 4.83 12.22
CA CYS A 43 -38.89 5.47 13.18
C CYS A 43 -38.30 5.55 14.59
N GLN A 44 -37.56 4.53 15.04
CA GLN A 44 -36.98 4.47 16.39
C GLN A 44 -35.76 5.38 16.58
N TYR A 45 -35.05 5.70 15.49
CA TYR A 45 -33.82 6.48 15.54
C TYR A 45 -33.95 7.76 14.69
N PRO A 46 -34.35 8.90 15.30
CA PRO A 46 -34.47 10.17 14.60
C PRO A 46 -33.15 10.60 13.92
N GLY A 47 -33.24 11.09 12.69
CA GLY A 47 -32.07 11.50 11.90
C GLY A 47 -31.36 10.34 11.16
N SER A 48 -31.86 9.12 11.29
CA SER A 48 -31.46 8.00 10.44
C SER A 48 -32.25 7.98 9.13
N LYS A 49 -31.71 7.36 8.08
CA LYS A 49 -32.35 7.17 6.78
C LYS A 49 -32.38 5.69 6.43
N LYS A 50 -33.54 5.15 6.06
CA LYS A 50 -33.73 3.73 5.72
C LYS A 50 -32.71 3.19 4.72
N SER A 51 -32.39 3.95 3.67
CA SER A 51 -31.40 3.54 2.65
C SER A 51 -29.99 3.42 3.23
N SER A 52 -29.62 4.31 4.15
CA SER A 52 -28.32 4.29 4.83
C SER A 52 -28.25 3.14 5.82
N ILE A 53 -29.32 2.91 6.60
CA ILE A 53 -29.45 1.75 7.49
C ILE A 53 -29.30 0.45 6.70
N ALA A 54 -30.02 0.30 5.59
CA ALA A 54 -29.98 -0.91 4.76
C ALA A 54 -28.56 -1.23 4.26
N ARG A 55 -27.83 -0.20 3.80
CA ARG A 55 -26.45 -0.36 3.33
C ARG A 55 -25.50 -0.76 4.46
N ILE A 56 -25.66 -0.18 5.65
CA ILE A 56 -24.81 -0.49 6.81
C ILE A 56 -25.13 -1.90 7.34
N VAL A 57 -26.40 -2.28 7.43
CA VAL A 57 -26.84 -3.62 7.84
C VAL A 57 -26.22 -4.68 6.94
N LYS A 58 -26.29 -4.50 5.61
CA LYS A 58 -25.67 -5.42 4.64
C LYS A 58 -24.18 -5.62 4.93
N ARG A 59 -23.45 -4.52 5.17
CA ARG A 59 -22.01 -4.56 5.48
C ARG A 59 -21.69 -5.25 6.81
N LEU A 60 -22.49 -5.00 7.85
CA LEU A 60 -22.31 -5.64 9.17
C LEU A 60 -22.57 -7.15 9.10
N GLU A 61 -23.55 -7.57 8.31
CA GLU A 61 -23.86 -8.99 8.08
C GLU A 61 -22.75 -9.68 7.28
N GLU A 62 -22.23 -9.05 6.22
CA GLU A 62 -21.10 -9.56 5.43
C GLU A 62 -19.83 -9.73 6.26
N ALA A 63 -19.51 -8.75 7.12
CA ALA A 63 -18.35 -8.81 8.02
C ALA A 63 -18.60 -9.66 9.29
N ASN A 64 -19.80 -10.22 9.45
CA ASN A 64 -20.26 -10.94 10.65
C ASN A 64 -19.91 -10.23 11.98
N THR A 65 -19.97 -8.89 11.98
CA THR A 65 -19.49 -8.05 13.09
C THR A 65 -20.49 -6.94 13.39
N LEU A 66 -20.62 -6.57 14.67
CA LEU A 66 -21.51 -5.48 15.12
C LEU A 66 -20.78 -4.13 15.20
N ASP A 67 -19.45 -4.18 15.28
CA ASP A 67 -18.61 -3.00 15.25
C ASP A 67 -18.37 -2.56 13.81
N PHE A 68 -18.66 -1.29 13.52
CA PHE A 68 -18.56 -0.76 12.17
C PHE A 68 -17.11 -0.40 11.81
N GLU A 69 -16.28 -0.11 12.83
CA GLU A 69 -14.85 0.20 12.65
C GLU A 69 -14.06 -1.04 12.19
N GLN A 70 -14.56 -2.24 12.51
CA GLN A 70 -13.96 -3.51 12.10
C GLN A 70 -14.45 -3.98 10.71
N VAL A 71 -15.44 -3.29 10.13
CA VAL A 71 -15.94 -3.60 8.80
C VAL A 71 -14.96 -3.03 7.77
N PRO A 72 -14.34 -3.87 6.91
CA PRO A 72 -13.50 -3.37 5.84
C PRO A 72 -14.24 -2.30 5.01
N GLU A 73 -13.55 -1.21 4.69
CA GLU A 73 -14.11 -0.25 3.74
C GLU A 73 -14.26 -0.95 2.39
N PRO A 74 -15.43 -0.87 1.73
CA PRO A 74 -15.53 -1.39 0.37
C PRO A 74 -14.57 -0.61 -0.51
N ASN A 75 -13.85 -1.31 -1.40
CA ASN A 75 -13.06 -0.68 -2.46
C ASN A 75 -13.97 0.26 -3.26
N LYS A 76 -13.85 1.57 -3.02
CA LYS A 76 -14.67 2.60 -3.66
C LYS A 76 -14.11 2.84 -5.05
N GLY A 77 -14.67 2.20 -6.08
CA GLY A 77 -14.25 2.45 -7.45
C GLY A 77 -14.65 1.36 -8.44
N ARG A 78 -14.16 1.51 -9.67
CA ARG A 78 -14.19 0.44 -10.67
C ARG A 78 -13.38 -0.75 -10.12
N PRO A 79 -13.85 -2.00 -10.30
CA PRO A 79 -13.05 -3.17 -9.95
C PRO A 79 -11.64 -3.06 -10.52
N ARG A 80 -10.63 -3.41 -9.70
CA ARG A 80 -9.24 -3.48 -10.14
C ARG A 80 -9.13 -4.55 -11.24
N LEU A 81 -8.19 -4.34 -12.16
CA LEU A 81 -7.94 -5.29 -13.26
C LEU A 81 -7.36 -6.61 -12.73
N LEU A 82 -6.56 -6.50 -11.67
CA LEU A 82 -5.91 -7.59 -10.98
C LEU A 82 -6.59 -7.81 -9.62
N SER A 83 -6.58 -9.06 -9.17
CA SER A 83 -6.93 -9.44 -7.80
C SER A 83 -5.83 -8.98 -6.84
N ASP A 84 -6.15 -8.80 -5.56
CA ASP A 84 -5.17 -8.41 -4.54
C ASP A 84 -3.99 -9.42 -4.49
N ASP A 85 -4.27 -10.71 -4.63
CA ASP A 85 -3.24 -11.77 -4.69
C ASP A 85 -2.34 -11.67 -5.95
N GLU A 86 -2.91 -11.28 -7.08
CA GLU A 86 -2.17 -11.11 -8.33
C GLU A 86 -1.28 -9.88 -8.29
N GLU A 87 -1.79 -8.80 -7.69
CA GLU A 87 -1.08 -7.55 -7.48
C GLU A 87 0.10 -7.76 -6.51
N GLU A 88 -0.11 -8.48 -5.40
CA GLU A 88 0.94 -8.87 -4.45
C GLU A 88 2.04 -9.73 -5.08
N ALA A 89 1.68 -10.61 -6.02
CA ALA A 89 2.66 -11.41 -6.77
C ALA A 89 3.58 -10.53 -7.64
N ILE A 90 3.03 -9.48 -8.26
CA ILE A 90 3.82 -8.51 -9.05
C ILE A 90 4.72 -7.68 -8.13
N VAL A 91 4.22 -7.22 -6.99
CA VAL A 91 5.01 -6.49 -5.98
C VAL A 91 6.19 -7.35 -5.51
N SER A 92 5.93 -8.61 -5.16
CA SER A 92 6.94 -9.59 -4.76
C SER A 92 7.99 -9.81 -5.84
N PHE A 93 7.57 -9.91 -7.10
CA PHE A 93 8.46 -10.04 -8.25
C PHE A 93 9.38 -8.82 -8.39
N ILE A 94 8.86 -7.60 -8.26
CA ILE A 94 9.64 -6.36 -8.35
C ILE A 94 10.69 -6.29 -7.23
N ILE A 95 10.28 -6.60 -6.00
CA ILE A 95 11.19 -6.59 -4.83
C ILE A 95 12.30 -7.64 -5.02
N TRP A 96 11.96 -8.83 -5.53
CA TRP A 96 12.95 -9.88 -5.81
C TRP A 96 13.94 -9.47 -6.91
N MET A 97 13.45 -8.88 -7.99
CA MET A 97 14.27 -8.32 -9.08
C MET A 97 15.25 -7.27 -8.54
N GLN A 98 14.77 -6.34 -7.72
CA GLN A 98 15.60 -5.32 -7.08
C GLN A 98 16.67 -5.93 -6.16
N LYS A 99 16.31 -6.89 -5.29
CA LYS A 99 17.25 -7.58 -4.40
C LYS A 99 18.32 -8.37 -5.16
N SER A 100 17.99 -8.83 -6.36
CA SER A 100 18.92 -9.55 -7.25
C SER A 100 19.86 -8.62 -8.03
N GLY A 101 19.74 -7.30 -7.85
CA GLY A 101 20.56 -6.31 -8.54
C GLY A 101 20.12 -5.99 -9.97
N LEU A 102 18.98 -6.54 -10.41
CA LEU A 102 18.41 -6.37 -11.74
C LEU A 102 16.97 -5.84 -11.57
N PRO A 103 16.77 -4.53 -11.36
CA PRO A 103 15.44 -4.01 -11.10
C PRO A 103 14.56 -4.17 -12.33
N ALA A 104 13.30 -4.54 -12.11
CA ALA A 104 12.33 -4.69 -13.19
C ALA A 104 12.06 -3.33 -13.85
N SER A 105 12.16 -3.29 -15.17
CA SER A 105 11.75 -2.14 -15.96
C SER A 105 10.23 -2.00 -15.98
N LYS A 106 9.74 -0.79 -16.27
CA LYS A 106 8.31 -0.54 -16.46
C LYS A 106 7.66 -1.52 -17.44
N HIS A 107 8.34 -1.84 -18.54
CA HIS A 107 7.78 -2.72 -19.56
C HIS A 107 7.64 -4.16 -19.04
N GLU A 108 8.63 -4.67 -18.32
CA GLU A 108 8.58 -6.00 -17.71
C GLU A 108 7.47 -6.10 -16.66
N ILE A 109 7.21 -5.02 -15.91
CA ILE A 109 6.11 -4.96 -14.94
C ILE A 109 4.75 -4.99 -15.63
N GLU A 110 4.57 -4.20 -16.70
CA GLU A 110 3.36 -4.23 -17.52
C GLU A 110 3.17 -5.60 -18.21
N ASP A 111 4.25 -6.24 -18.65
CA ASP A 111 4.22 -7.55 -19.30
C ASP A 111 3.89 -8.68 -18.31
N ALA A 112 4.43 -8.62 -17.08
CA ALA A 112 4.07 -9.54 -16.00
C ALA A 112 2.57 -9.43 -15.67
N ALA A 113 2.04 -8.21 -15.56
CA ALA A 113 0.62 -7.96 -15.33
C ALA A 113 -0.26 -8.51 -16.47
N ASN A 114 0.12 -8.23 -17.72
CA ASN A 114 -0.57 -8.75 -18.91
C ASN A 114 -0.52 -10.28 -18.95
N THR A 115 0.62 -10.89 -18.62
CA THR A 115 0.79 -12.34 -18.59
C THR A 115 -0.17 -13.00 -17.60
N ILE A 116 -0.33 -12.40 -16.41
CA ILE A 116 -1.30 -12.89 -15.42
C ILE A 116 -2.72 -12.77 -15.95
N CYS A 117 -3.08 -11.62 -16.53
CA CYS A 117 -4.40 -11.39 -17.12
C CYS A 117 -4.71 -12.37 -18.26
N SER A 118 -3.80 -12.56 -19.21
CA SER A 118 -3.98 -13.45 -20.36
C SER A 118 -4.07 -14.93 -19.96
N ARG A 119 -3.43 -15.33 -18.86
CA ARG A 119 -3.55 -16.70 -18.32
C ARG A 119 -4.90 -16.94 -17.66
N ARG A 120 -5.50 -15.92 -17.07
CA ARG A 120 -6.84 -15.99 -16.47
C ARG A 120 -7.94 -15.95 -17.53
N ASP A 121 -7.79 -15.06 -18.50
CA ASP A 121 -8.73 -14.87 -19.60
C ASP A 121 -7.95 -14.58 -20.90
N PRO A 122 -8.00 -15.48 -21.90
CA PRO A 122 -7.29 -15.31 -23.18
C PRO A 122 -7.72 -14.05 -23.95
N ASP A 123 -8.94 -13.55 -23.72
CA ASP A 123 -9.47 -12.36 -24.38
C ASP A 123 -9.28 -11.08 -23.54
N ALA A 124 -8.47 -11.16 -22.47
CA ALA A 124 -8.19 -10.02 -21.60
C ALA A 124 -7.53 -8.87 -22.37
N VAL A 125 -8.08 -7.66 -22.17
CA VAL A 125 -7.48 -6.45 -22.70
C VAL A 125 -6.21 -6.12 -21.91
N PRO A 126 -5.10 -5.75 -22.60
CA PRO A 126 -3.87 -5.35 -21.92
C PRO A 126 -4.05 -4.19 -20.94
N VAL A 127 -3.11 -4.07 -19.99
CA VAL A 127 -3.07 -2.97 -19.04
C VAL A 127 -3.04 -1.62 -19.76
N GLY A 128 -3.88 -0.69 -19.32
CA GLY A 128 -3.95 0.64 -19.91
C GLY A 128 -2.73 1.50 -19.59
N ARG A 129 -2.45 2.53 -20.39
CA ARG A 129 -1.29 3.43 -20.23
C ARG A 129 -1.11 4.03 -18.82
N MET A 130 -2.20 4.27 -18.10
CA MET A 130 -2.21 4.86 -16.76
C MET A 130 -2.11 3.82 -15.63
N TRP A 131 -2.18 2.53 -15.96
CA TRP A 131 -2.18 1.45 -14.97
C TRP A 131 -0.89 1.46 -14.16
N TYR A 132 0.28 1.46 -14.82
CA TYR A 132 1.58 1.47 -14.13
C TYR A 132 1.72 2.62 -13.13
N ARG A 133 1.29 3.82 -13.52
CA ARG A 133 1.33 4.98 -12.62
C ARG A 133 0.48 4.77 -11.36
N ARG A 134 -0.76 4.28 -11.54
CA ARG A 134 -1.67 4.01 -10.42
C ARG A 134 -1.14 2.88 -9.53
N PHE A 135 -0.59 1.84 -10.14
CA PHE A 135 0.07 0.76 -9.42
C PHE A 135 1.20 1.29 -8.53
N CYS A 136 2.07 2.17 -9.04
CA CYS A 136 3.09 2.81 -8.20
C CYS A 136 2.50 3.72 -7.12
N ASP A 137 1.42 4.46 -7.41
CA ASP A 137 0.74 5.31 -6.43
C ASP A 137 0.10 4.47 -5.29
N ASP A 138 -0.40 3.27 -5.61
CA ASP A 138 -1.01 2.33 -4.67
C ASP A 138 0.04 1.53 -3.86
N HIS A 139 1.27 1.42 -4.36
CA HIS A 139 2.39 0.66 -3.76
C HIS A 139 3.61 1.55 -3.46
N PRO A 140 3.52 2.47 -2.48
CA PRO A 140 4.63 3.36 -2.12
C PRO A 140 5.87 2.62 -1.60
N GLU A 141 5.73 1.38 -1.14
CA GLU A 141 6.84 0.49 -0.77
C GLU A 141 7.79 0.16 -1.94
N LEU A 142 7.35 0.36 -3.19
CA LEU A 142 8.17 0.18 -4.38
C LEU A 142 8.93 1.46 -4.79
N ASP A 143 8.69 2.59 -4.11
CA ASP A 143 9.35 3.87 -4.37
C ASP A 143 10.76 3.89 -3.76
N ILE A 144 11.63 3.00 -4.26
CA ILE A 144 12.98 2.82 -3.72
C ILE A 144 14.01 3.13 -4.80
N SER A 145 14.51 4.37 -4.72
CA SER A 145 15.82 4.89 -5.10
C SER A 145 16.46 4.38 -6.40
N ILE A 146 16.70 5.33 -7.31
CA ILE A 146 17.62 5.23 -8.45
C ILE A 146 18.85 4.38 -8.06
N LEU A 147 19.05 3.24 -8.74
CA LEU A 147 20.30 2.49 -8.64
C LEU A 147 21.42 3.40 -9.12
N LYS A 148 22.16 4.00 -8.19
CA LYS A 148 23.45 4.56 -8.52
C LYS A 148 24.37 3.39 -8.79
N ALA A 149 24.89 3.31 -10.00
CA ALA A 149 26.01 2.42 -10.31
C ALA A 149 27.10 2.69 -9.28
N LYS A 150 27.28 1.74 -8.36
CA LYS A 150 28.35 1.76 -7.38
C LYS A 150 29.52 1.06 -8.05
N GLU A 151 30.65 1.75 -8.20
CA GLU A 151 31.85 1.15 -8.77
C GLU A 151 32.19 -0.13 -7.98
N ALA A 152 32.46 -1.24 -8.68
CA ALA A 152 32.70 -2.54 -8.05
C ALA A 152 33.84 -2.49 -7.01
N THR A 153 34.86 -1.67 -7.26
CA THR A 153 35.97 -1.39 -6.34
C THR A 153 35.51 -0.72 -5.04
N ARG A 154 34.46 0.09 -5.11
CA ARG A 154 33.85 0.75 -3.95
C ARG A 154 32.95 -0.21 -3.16
N PHE A 155 32.40 -1.24 -3.79
CA PHE A 155 31.63 -2.27 -3.09
C PHE A 155 32.53 -3.14 -2.21
N GLU A 156 33.65 -3.62 -2.75
CA GLU A 156 34.63 -4.43 -2.00
C GLU A 156 35.25 -3.68 -0.80
N TYR A 157 35.60 -2.40 -0.98
CA TYR A 157 36.15 -1.58 0.09
C TYR A 157 35.11 -1.21 1.16
N GLU A 158 33.85 -0.99 0.77
CA GLU A 158 32.77 -0.68 1.72
C GLU A 158 32.19 -1.92 2.43
N GLU A 159 32.49 -3.17 2.04
CA GLU A 159 32.14 -4.36 2.84
C GLU A 159 33.26 -4.73 3.83
N ALA A 160 34.53 -4.59 3.43
CA ALA A 160 35.67 -4.97 4.27
C ALA A 160 36.24 -3.82 5.13
N GLY A 161 36.08 -2.56 4.71
CA GLY A 161 36.76 -1.39 5.25
C GLY A 161 35.89 -0.40 6.02
N VAL A 162 34.64 -0.75 6.35
CA VAL A 162 33.70 0.17 7.04
C VAL A 162 34.29 0.66 8.36
N GLU A 163 34.84 -0.25 9.15
CA GLU A 163 35.33 0.10 10.49
C GLU A 163 36.61 0.93 10.42
N GLU A 164 37.51 0.63 9.48
CA GLU A 164 38.68 1.46 9.20
C GLU A 164 38.28 2.87 8.73
N THR A 165 37.27 2.96 7.85
CA THR A 165 36.74 4.22 7.35
C THR A 165 36.15 5.06 8.48
N LYS A 166 35.32 4.46 9.36
CA LYS A 166 34.78 5.14 10.55
C LYS A 166 35.89 5.62 11.46
N GLN A 167 36.91 4.79 11.70
CA GLN A 167 38.02 5.14 12.57
C GLN A 167 38.92 6.22 11.97
N TRP A 168 39.02 6.30 10.64
CA TRP A 168 39.67 7.40 9.94
C TRP A 168 38.90 8.71 10.13
N PHE A 169 37.58 8.72 9.90
CA PHE A 169 36.74 9.91 10.10
C PHE A 169 36.74 10.39 11.55
N LYS A 170 36.77 9.45 12.51
CA LYS A 170 36.90 9.79 13.94
C LYS A 170 38.21 10.53 14.21
N ARG A 171 39.35 9.98 13.75
CA ARG A 171 40.66 10.61 13.89
C ARG A 171 40.73 11.98 13.20
N LEU A 172 40.15 12.10 12.00
CA LEU A 172 40.06 13.38 11.29
C LEU A 172 39.30 14.42 12.11
N THR A 173 38.17 14.03 12.71
CA THR A 173 37.32 14.92 13.53
C THR A 173 38.07 15.37 14.80
N GLU A 174 38.82 14.48 15.44
CA GLU A 174 39.68 14.80 16.60
C GLU A 174 40.77 15.83 16.24
N VAL A 175 41.38 15.71 15.07
CA VAL A 175 42.39 16.68 14.60
C VAL A 175 41.75 18.03 14.29
N ILE A 176 40.62 18.05 13.58
CA ILE A 176 39.88 19.28 13.24
C ILE A 176 39.52 20.04 14.52
N THR A 177 38.97 19.35 15.51
CA THR A 177 38.56 19.95 16.79
C THR A 177 39.75 20.42 17.62
N ARG A 178 40.85 19.64 17.67
CA ARG A 178 42.06 20.00 18.43
C ARG A 178 42.73 21.27 17.93
N TYR A 179 42.77 21.47 16.61
CA TYR A 179 43.44 22.62 15.99
C TYR A 179 42.48 23.73 15.57
N GLY A 180 41.17 23.57 15.80
CA GLY A 180 40.17 24.58 15.46
C GLY A 180 40.06 24.84 13.95
N ILE A 181 40.30 23.81 13.13
CA ILE A 181 40.36 23.94 11.67
C ILE A 181 38.97 24.25 11.12
N GLY A 182 38.83 25.39 10.47
CA GLY A 182 37.57 25.84 9.86
C GLY A 182 37.32 25.22 8.49
N ALA A 183 36.07 25.30 8.01
CA ALA A 183 35.72 24.84 6.67
C ALA A 183 36.51 25.55 5.55
N SER A 184 36.92 26.81 5.78
CA SER A 184 37.76 27.58 4.85
C SER A 184 39.20 27.07 4.73
N GLU A 185 39.64 26.23 5.66
CA GLU A 185 40.99 25.65 5.71
C GLU A 185 40.99 24.20 5.22
N TYR A 186 39.82 23.68 4.83
CA TYR A 186 39.62 22.32 4.35
C TYR A 186 39.59 22.29 2.82
N TRP A 187 40.71 21.88 2.21
CA TRP A 187 40.86 21.81 0.76
C TRP A 187 40.79 20.35 0.28
N ASN A 188 39.96 20.09 -0.73
CA ASN A 188 39.88 18.81 -1.44
C ASN A 188 40.58 18.94 -2.80
N ALA A 189 41.41 17.96 -3.15
CA ALA A 189 41.92 17.77 -4.50
C ALA A 189 41.60 16.36 -5.00
N ASN A 190 41.10 16.26 -6.23
CA ASN A 190 40.99 15.01 -6.97
C ASN A 190 41.47 15.19 -8.42
N GLN A 191 41.68 14.08 -9.12
CA GLN A 191 41.95 14.10 -10.55
C GLN A 191 40.68 13.74 -11.31
N ALA A 192 40.28 14.59 -12.25
CA ALA A 192 39.21 14.31 -13.20
C ALA A 192 39.84 13.99 -14.57
N GLY A 193 39.55 12.81 -15.12
CA GLY A 193 40.00 12.44 -16.45
C GLY A 193 39.27 13.29 -17.50
N ILE A 194 40.01 14.09 -18.27
CA ILE A 194 39.48 14.80 -19.44
C ILE A 194 39.72 13.91 -20.66
N ARG A 195 38.65 13.61 -21.43
CA ARG A 195 38.79 12.96 -22.74
C ARG A 195 38.85 14.01 -23.84
N VAL A 196 40.03 14.17 -24.46
CA VAL A 196 40.26 15.07 -25.60
C VAL A 196 40.07 14.27 -26.89
N GLY A 197 39.28 14.80 -27.84
CA GLY A 197 39.09 14.19 -29.17
C GLY A 197 37.81 13.37 -29.39
N ILE A 198 36.84 13.41 -28.48
CA ILE A 198 35.51 12.78 -28.72
C ILE A 198 34.67 13.71 -29.60
N LEU A 199 34.58 13.43 -30.89
CA LEU A 199 33.50 13.93 -31.74
C LEU A 199 32.20 13.28 -31.26
N ARG A 200 31.28 14.05 -30.68
CA ARG A 200 29.90 13.59 -30.53
C ARG A 200 29.31 13.48 -31.93
N GLU A 201 29.00 12.27 -32.39
CA GLU A 201 27.99 12.11 -33.43
C GLU A 201 26.72 12.80 -32.91
N ARG A 202 26.25 13.81 -33.66
CA ARG A 202 24.96 14.43 -33.39
C ARG A 202 23.90 13.36 -33.59
N VAL A 203 23.22 12.99 -32.51
CA VAL A 203 21.88 12.37 -32.55
C VAL A 203 20.87 13.47 -32.83
#